data_AF-A0A9W9UWT7-F1
#
_entry.id   AF-A0A9W9UWT7-F1
#
_cell.length_a   1.000
_cell.length_b   1.000
_cell.length_c   1.000
_cell.angle_alpha   90.00
_cell.angle_beta   90.00
_cell.angle_gamma   90.00
#
_symmetry.space_group_name_H-M   'P 1'
#
loop_
_entity.id
_entity.type
_entity.pdbx_description
1 polymer ?
#
loop_
_entity_poly.entity_id
_entity_poly.type
_entity_poly.pdbx_seq_one_letter_code
_entity_poly.pdbx_strand_id
1 'polypeptide(L)'
;MSSLIALAAACKSHDIVKRSKTALESQMLFEVRELLELAERHHRASLQHIQATVSHSNWYDEVLANAALMVLYASASHSIRVHLAATAKQKGQRLPAELLPQHSQWISFTRAAHTASTAILKDVLNASNNTHYDDIATPPSIQGFPCIDLSSTNVLTPQNGPSEETGRLFLPLVASTYNRALGRLSERADSISAHVGRIASFNSDLRDLDVCMKTLPILGKCASAALTQKENLESPKDLQHETPLFDGSSKVSPWVGKYMISVTSMKAPKALRRTIMSFLNEAPSEYLNIIQSILDLPITETSPAENGIVRDSPKIEIPPLDATQLLAMDIFAHWLVLVMLLDGVWWIGDIGQWELGQVVSLMKTQEFFHQVMDDKETWWPQSMYMVKLELGTSI
;
A
#
# COMPACT_ATOMS: atom_id res chain seq x y z
N MET A 1 -16.68 -17.18 2.11
CA MET A 1 -17.29 -16.60 3.34
C MET A 1 -16.27 -16.08 4.35
N SER A 2 -15.17 -16.79 4.67
CA SER A 2 -14.21 -16.34 5.69
C SER A 2 -13.59 -14.95 5.41
N SER A 3 -13.23 -14.64 4.15
CA SER A 3 -12.77 -13.31 3.73
C SER A 3 -13.76 -12.18 4.06
N LEU A 4 -15.06 -12.42 3.85
CA LEU A 4 -16.13 -11.47 4.19
C LEU A 4 -16.23 -11.25 5.70
N ILE A 5 -16.13 -12.32 6.50
CA ILE A 5 -16.18 -12.21 7.96
C ILE A 5 -14.97 -11.43 8.48
N ALA A 6 -13.78 -11.68 7.93
CA ALA A 6 -12.57 -10.94 8.29
C ALA A 6 -12.73 -9.43 8.00
N LEU A 7 -13.21 -9.08 6.81
CA LEU A 7 -13.47 -7.68 6.46
C LEU A 7 -14.57 -7.07 7.33
N ALA A 8 -15.67 -7.79 7.59
CA ALA A 8 -16.77 -7.30 8.42
C ALA A 8 -16.33 -7.01 9.87
N ALA A 9 -15.48 -7.88 10.43
CA ALA A 9 -14.88 -7.65 11.74
C ALA A 9 -13.99 -6.40 11.75
N ALA A 10 -13.16 -6.19 10.71
CA ALA A 10 -12.37 -4.96 10.56
C ALA A 10 -13.27 -3.71 10.42
N CYS A 11 -14.34 -3.76 9.62
CA CYS A 11 -15.32 -2.66 9.51
C CYS A 11 -15.94 -2.33 10.87
N LYS A 12 -16.33 -3.35 11.65
CA LYS A 12 -16.89 -3.15 13.00
C LYS A 12 -15.86 -2.54 13.95
N SER A 13 -14.61 -2.99 13.91
CA SER A 13 -13.52 -2.40 14.69
C SER A 13 -13.30 -0.92 14.33
N HIS A 14 -13.29 -0.58 13.04
CA HIS A 14 -13.19 0.81 12.59
C HIS A 14 -14.35 1.67 13.12
N ASP A 15 -15.58 1.17 13.08
CA ASP A 15 -16.74 1.90 13.59
C ASP A 15 -16.68 2.14 15.10
N ILE A 16 -16.21 1.14 15.86
CA ILE A 16 -16.00 1.26 17.31
C ILE A 16 -14.95 2.35 17.59
N VAL A 17 -13.80 2.28 16.91
CA VAL A 17 -12.70 3.24 17.07
C VAL A 17 -13.16 4.67 16.72
N LYS A 18 -13.87 4.84 15.60
CA LYS A 18 -14.36 6.15 15.14
C LYS A 18 -15.43 6.76 16.06
N ARG A 19 -16.24 5.93 16.72
CA ARG A 19 -17.27 6.39 17.68
C ARG A 19 -16.67 6.80 19.02
N SER A 20 -15.49 6.28 19.38
CA SER A 20 -14.82 6.65 20.62
C SER A 20 -14.22 8.06 20.51
N LYS A 21 -14.92 9.05 21.05
CA LYS A 21 -14.50 10.47 21.01
C LYS A 21 -13.53 10.83 22.13
N THR A 22 -13.42 10.03 23.19
CA THR A 22 -12.76 10.41 24.44
C THR A 22 -12.17 9.16 25.11
N ALA A 23 -10.84 9.09 25.15
CA ALA A 23 -10.00 8.01 25.72
C ALA A 23 -10.04 6.63 25.00
N LEU A 24 -8.87 5.95 24.97
CA LEU A 24 -8.81 4.53 24.64
C LEU A 24 -9.33 3.75 25.86
N GLU A 25 -10.65 3.67 26.01
CA GLU A 25 -11.28 2.92 27.09
C GLU A 25 -10.87 1.44 27.01
N SER A 26 -10.57 0.83 28.16
CA SER A 26 -10.14 -0.58 28.22
C SER A 26 -11.16 -1.53 27.59
N GLN A 27 -12.46 -1.23 27.72
CA GLN A 27 -13.53 -2.01 27.11
C GLN A 27 -13.51 -1.93 25.58
N MET A 28 -13.30 -0.73 25.03
CA MET A 28 -13.18 -0.53 23.58
C MET A 28 -11.97 -1.29 23.02
N LEU A 29 -10.82 -1.19 23.69
CA LEU A 29 -9.60 -1.90 23.30
C LEU A 29 -9.80 -3.42 23.33
N PHE A 30 -10.50 -3.94 24.34
CA PHE A 30 -10.84 -5.35 24.44
C PHE A 30 -11.73 -5.80 23.28
N GLU A 31 -12.80 -5.07 22.97
CA GLU A 31 -13.69 -5.39 21.85
C GLU A 31 -12.99 -5.35 20.49
N VAL A 32 -12.16 -4.33 20.26
CA VAL A 32 -11.39 -4.21 19.01
C VAL A 32 -10.38 -5.34 18.89
N ARG A 33 -9.72 -5.73 19.99
CA ARG A 33 -8.80 -6.87 20.03
C ARG A 33 -9.51 -8.16 19.64
N GLU A 34 -10.62 -8.49 20.29
CA GLU A 34 -11.40 -9.71 20.00
C GLU A 34 -11.84 -9.76 18.53
N LEU A 35 -12.28 -8.61 17.98
CA LEU A 35 -12.68 -8.51 16.59
C LEU A 35 -11.50 -8.69 15.62
N LEU A 36 -10.33 -8.10 15.91
CA LEU A 36 -9.15 -8.26 15.07
C LEU A 36 -8.60 -9.69 15.14
N GLU A 37 -8.62 -10.34 16.31
CA GLU A 37 -8.25 -11.76 16.46
C GLU A 37 -9.22 -12.68 15.69
N LEU A 38 -10.53 -12.40 15.75
CA LEU A 38 -11.53 -13.08 14.93
C LEU A 38 -11.24 -12.89 13.44
N ALA A 39 -10.94 -11.66 13.04
CA ALA A 39 -10.66 -11.33 11.66
C ALA A 39 -9.42 -12.05 11.15
N GLU A 40 -8.35 -12.11 11.95
CA GLU A 40 -7.11 -12.80 11.60
C GLU A 40 -7.31 -14.31 11.43
N ARG A 41 -8.09 -14.95 12.33
CA ARG A 41 -8.45 -16.37 12.19
C ARG A 41 -9.16 -16.65 10.87
N HIS A 42 -10.15 -15.82 10.53
CA HIS A 42 -10.88 -15.98 9.27
C HIS A 42 -10.06 -15.62 8.04
N HIS A 43 -9.16 -14.64 8.14
CA HIS A 43 -8.21 -14.30 7.08
C HIS A 43 -7.29 -15.49 6.78
N ARG A 44 -6.69 -16.09 7.81
CA ARG A 44 -5.84 -17.28 7.68
C ARG A 44 -6.59 -18.46 7.06
N ALA A 45 -7.81 -18.73 7.52
CA ALA A 45 -8.66 -19.78 6.96
C ALA A 45 -8.99 -19.50 5.48
N SER A 46 -9.25 -18.24 5.11
CA SER A 46 -9.49 -17.85 3.73
C SER A 46 -8.25 -18.03 2.85
N LEU A 47 -7.07 -17.70 3.37
CA LEU A 47 -5.80 -17.87 2.65
C LEU A 47 -5.51 -19.36 2.39
N GLN A 48 -5.66 -20.21 3.40
CA GLN A 48 -5.49 -21.66 3.27
C GLN A 48 -6.45 -22.25 2.23
N HIS A 49 -7.71 -21.79 2.24
CA HIS A 49 -8.69 -22.21 1.26
C HIS A 49 -8.29 -21.80 -0.17
N ILE A 50 -7.90 -20.54 -0.38
CA ILE A 50 -7.40 -20.07 -1.69
C ILE A 50 -6.17 -20.87 -2.15
N GLN A 51 -5.21 -21.11 -1.26
CA GLN A 51 -4.01 -21.88 -1.60
C GLN A 51 -4.36 -23.31 -2.06
N ALA A 52 -5.39 -23.93 -1.48
CA ALA A 52 -5.86 -25.25 -1.91
C ALA A 52 -6.69 -25.22 -3.21
N THR A 53 -7.42 -24.12 -3.47
CA THR A 53 -8.34 -24.01 -4.61
C THR A 53 -7.80 -23.29 -5.83
N VAL A 54 -6.69 -22.53 -5.73
CA VAL A 54 -6.12 -21.73 -6.82
C VAL A 54 -5.73 -22.56 -8.06
N SER A 55 -5.38 -23.84 -7.86
CA SER A 55 -5.08 -24.76 -8.96
C SER A 55 -6.33 -25.29 -9.67
N HIS A 56 -7.52 -25.10 -9.10
CA HIS A 56 -8.78 -25.62 -9.61
C HIS A 56 -9.55 -24.52 -10.35
N SER A 57 -9.54 -24.60 -11.68
CA SER A 57 -10.04 -23.52 -12.52
C SER A 57 -11.55 -23.25 -12.43
N ASN A 58 -12.32 -24.15 -11.81
CA ASN A 58 -13.76 -23.97 -11.60
C ASN A 58 -14.09 -22.97 -10.48
N TRP A 59 -13.09 -22.54 -9.71
CA TRP A 59 -13.26 -21.69 -8.52
C TRP A 59 -12.60 -20.31 -8.69
N TYR A 60 -12.24 -19.92 -9.91
CA TYR A 60 -11.54 -18.66 -10.15
C TYR A 60 -12.33 -17.43 -9.71
N ASP A 61 -13.65 -17.42 -9.87
CA ASP A 61 -14.49 -16.32 -9.36
C ASP A 61 -14.37 -16.15 -7.85
N GLU A 62 -14.38 -17.25 -7.10
CA GLU A 62 -14.24 -17.23 -5.65
C GLU A 62 -12.84 -16.80 -5.22
N VAL A 63 -11.81 -17.30 -5.90
CA VAL A 63 -10.42 -16.93 -5.63
C VAL A 63 -10.20 -15.44 -5.87
N LEU A 64 -10.72 -14.91 -6.99
CA LEU A 64 -10.62 -13.50 -7.34
C LEU A 64 -11.38 -12.59 -6.36
N ALA A 65 -12.62 -12.95 -6.02
CA ALA A 65 -13.41 -12.22 -5.04
C ALA A 65 -12.73 -12.22 -3.66
N ASN A 66 -12.21 -13.38 -3.23
CA ASN A 66 -11.48 -13.48 -1.96
C ASN A 66 -10.18 -12.64 -1.98
N ALA A 67 -9.43 -12.65 -3.07
CA ALA A 67 -8.20 -11.86 -3.20
C ALA A 67 -8.48 -10.36 -3.02
N ALA A 68 -9.53 -9.82 -3.66
CA ALA A 68 -9.92 -8.42 -3.49
C ALA A 68 -10.30 -8.10 -2.04
N LEU A 69 -11.07 -8.96 -1.39
CA LEU A 69 -11.47 -8.78 0.02
C LEU A 69 -10.26 -8.87 0.97
N MET A 70 -9.28 -9.71 0.67
CA MET A 70 -8.06 -9.83 1.47
C MET A 70 -7.20 -8.56 1.44
N VAL A 71 -7.08 -7.88 0.30
CA VAL A 71 -6.37 -6.58 0.21
C VAL A 71 -7.05 -5.54 1.08
N LEU A 72 -8.38 -5.45 0.99
CA LEU A 72 -9.17 -4.51 1.78
C LEU A 72 -9.03 -4.80 3.28
N TYR A 73 -9.14 -6.07 3.67
CA TYR A 73 -8.98 -6.48 5.07
C TYR A 73 -7.58 -6.15 5.60
N ALA A 74 -6.52 -6.52 4.88
CA ALA A 74 -5.14 -6.32 5.32
C ALA A 74 -4.84 -4.84 5.55
N SER A 75 -5.25 -3.99 4.60
CA SER A 75 -5.09 -2.54 4.70
C SER A 75 -5.94 -1.96 5.83
N ALA A 76 -7.22 -2.34 5.93
CA ALA A 76 -8.12 -1.85 6.98
C ALA A 76 -7.63 -2.23 8.39
N SER A 77 -7.23 -3.48 8.59
CA SER A 77 -6.68 -3.98 9.86
C SER A 77 -5.44 -3.18 10.26
N HIS A 78 -4.53 -2.94 9.32
CA HIS A 78 -3.35 -2.12 9.55
C HIS A 78 -3.71 -0.66 9.88
N SER A 79 -4.60 -0.05 9.12
CA SER A 79 -5.08 1.32 9.34
C SER A 79 -5.69 1.50 10.74
N ILE A 80 -6.48 0.52 11.21
CA ILE A 80 -7.05 0.54 12.57
C ILE A 80 -5.95 0.50 13.63
N ARG A 81 -4.97 -0.39 13.48
CA ARG A 81 -3.83 -0.51 14.40
C ARG A 81 -2.99 0.76 14.42
N VAL A 82 -2.75 1.37 13.26
CA VAL A 82 -2.04 2.65 13.12
C VAL A 82 -2.77 3.73 13.88
N HIS A 83 -4.09 3.84 13.69
CA HIS A 83 -4.90 4.83 14.41
C HIS A 83 -4.85 4.62 15.93
N LEU A 84 -4.96 3.38 16.40
CA LEU A 84 -4.86 3.05 17.82
C LEU A 84 -3.48 3.43 18.39
N ALA A 85 -2.40 3.09 17.69
CA ALA A 85 -1.04 3.38 18.14
C ALA A 85 -0.73 4.88 18.13
N ALA A 86 -1.16 5.60 17.09
CA ALA A 86 -1.04 7.06 17.03
C ALA A 86 -1.80 7.74 18.18
N THR A 87 -3.04 7.31 18.44
CA THR A 87 -3.86 7.83 19.54
C THR A 87 -3.25 7.52 20.91
N ALA A 88 -2.71 6.30 21.08
CA ALA A 88 -2.05 5.88 22.33
C ALA A 88 -0.78 6.70 22.59
N LYS A 89 0.03 6.94 21.54
CA LYS A 89 1.23 7.77 21.61
C LYS A 89 0.92 9.22 22.01
N GLN A 90 -0.11 9.83 21.42
CA GLN A 90 -0.56 11.18 21.76
C GLN A 90 -1.02 11.30 23.23
N LYS A 91 -1.62 10.24 23.77
CA LYS A 91 -2.14 10.21 25.15
C LYS A 91 -1.14 9.66 26.18
N GLY A 92 0.07 9.27 25.75
CA GLY A 92 1.07 8.64 26.62
C GLY A 92 0.61 7.28 27.20
N GLN A 93 -0.29 6.58 26.51
CA GLN A 93 -0.83 5.29 26.93
C GLN A 93 -0.09 4.13 26.25
N ARG A 94 0.11 3.03 26.97
CA ARG A 94 0.69 1.80 26.41
C ARG A 94 -0.40 0.94 25.78
N LEU A 95 -0.23 0.59 24.51
CA LEU A 95 -1.12 -0.31 23.79
C LEU A 95 -0.64 -1.78 23.96
N PRO A 96 -1.56 -2.76 24.05
CA PRO A 96 -1.20 -4.17 23.94
C PRO A 96 -0.44 -4.48 22.66
N ALA A 97 0.54 -5.39 22.71
CA ALA A 97 1.39 -5.72 21.57
C ALA A 97 0.58 -6.26 20.38
N GLU A 98 -0.50 -6.98 20.65
CA GLU A 98 -1.40 -7.56 19.67
C GLU A 98 -2.23 -6.52 18.92
N LEU A 99 -2.24 -5.26 19.36
CA LEU A 99 -2.92 -4.13 18.71
C LEU A 99 -1.94 -3.15 18.04
N LEU A 100 -0.63 -3.35 18.23
CA LEU A 100 0.37 -2.56 17.52
C LEU A 100 0.32 -2.87 16.01
N PRO A 101 0.63 -1.89 15.16
CA PRO A 101 0.85 -2.11 13.74
C PRO A 101 1.99 -3.10 13.56
N GLN A 102 1.74 -4.21 12.86
CA GLN A 102 2.79 -5.13 12.44
C GLN A 102 3.39 -4.56 11.15
N HIS A 103 4.72 -4.42 11.10
CA HIS A 103 5.39 -3.78 9.96
C HIS A 103 5.08 -4.51 8.65
N SER A 104 4.79 -3.73 7.60
CA SER A 104 4.77 -4.12 6.17
C SER A 104 3.95 -5.35 5.72
N GLN A 105 3.19 -6.00 6.60
CA GLN A 105 2.31 -7.11 6.22
C GLN A 105 1.27 -6.70 5.17
N TRP A 106 0.77 -5.47 5.27
CA TRP A 106 -0.19 -4.93 4.30
C TRP A 106 0.40 -4.83 2.89
N ILE A 107 1.71 -4.58 2.76
CA ILE A 107 2.43 -4.56 1.47
C ILE A 107 2.47 -5.97 0.89
N SER A 108 2.88 -6.94 1.71
CA SER A 108 2.95 -8.36 1.32
C SER A 108 1.59 -8.91 0.91
N PHE A 109 0.51 -8.59 1.65
CA PHE A 109 -0.84 -9.02 1.30
C PHE A 109 -1.36 -8.35 0.02
N THR A 110 -1.11 -7.06 -0.16
CA THR A 110 -1.47 -6.34 -1.39
C THR A 110 -0.80 -6.97 -2.60
N ARG A 111 0.51 -7.24 -2.50
CA ARG A 111 1.30 -7.88 -3.54
C ARG A 111 0.82 -9.30 -3.84
N ALA A 112 0.62 -10.13 -2.82
CA ALA A 112 0.19 -11.52 -2.99
C ALA A 112 -1.16 -11.61 -3.72
N ALA A 113 -2.13 -10.79 -3.31
CA ALA A 113 -3.44 -10.75 -3.96
C ALA A 113 -3.36 -10.24 -5.40
N HIS A 114 -2.52 -9.25 -5.69
CA HIS A 114 -2.28 -8.77 -7.05
C HIS A 114 -1.68 -9.87 -7.93
N THR A 115 -0.63 -10.55 -7.45
CA THR A 115 0.03 -11.65 -8.18
C THR A 115 -0.94 -12.79 -8.48
N ALA A 116 -1.72 -13.22 -7.48
CA ALA A 116 -2.72 -14.27 -7.68
C ALA A 116 -3.79 -13.87 -8.71
N SER A 117 -4.30 -12.64 -8.60
CA SER A 117 -5.35 -12.14 -9.50
C SER A 117 -4.85 -11.99 -10.93
N THR A 118 -3.65 -11.44 -11.12
CA THR A 118 -3.06 -11.25 -12.46
C THR A 118 -2.66 -12.57 -13.10
N ALA A 119 -2.18 -13.55 -12.34
CA ALA A 119 -1.88 -14.89 -12.86
C ALA A 119 -3.14 -15.56 -13.42
N ILE A 120 -4.25 -15.54 -12.66
CA ILE A 120 -5.54 -16.09 -13.09
C ILE A 120 -6.06 -15.33 -14.33
N LEU A 121 -6.04 -14.00 -14.31
CA LEU A 121 -6.53 -13.20 -15.43
C LEU A 121 -5.69 -13.40 -16.71
N LYS A 122 -4.36 -13.56 -16.58
CA LYS A 122 -3.48 -13.88 -17.71
C LYS A 122 -3.74 -15.28 -18.25
N ASP A 123 -3.96 -16.28 -17.39
CA ASP A 123 -4.33 -17.64 -17.81
C ASP A 123 -5.62 -17.63 -18.65
N VAL A 124 -6.63 -16.90 -18.18
CA VAL A 124 -7.92 -16.74 -18.89
C VAL A 124 -7.73 -16.02 -20.24
N LEU A 125 -6.94 -14.94 -20.29
CA LEU A 125 -6.68 -14.20 -21.53
C LEU A 125 -5.89 -15.05 -22.55
N ASN A 126 -4.89 -15.81 -22.08
CA ASN A 126 -4.10 -16.69 -22.95
C ASN A 126 -4.91 -17.88 -23.47
N ALA A 127 -5.81 -18.43 -22.65
CA ALA A 127 -6.74 -19.47 -23.09
C ALA A 127 -7.67 -18.99 -24.21
N SER A 128 -8.11 -17.73 -24.16
CA SER A 128 -8.95 -17.11 -25.20
C SER A 128 -8.20 -16.82 -26.51
N ASN A 129 -6.89 -16.64 -26.48
CA ASN A 129 -6.09 -16.36 -27.67
C ASN A 129 -5.65 -17.64 -28.42
N ASN A 130 -5.67 -18.79 -27.74
CA ASN A 130 -5.29 -20.08 -28.31
C ASN A 130 -6.46 -20.85 -28.94
N THR A 131 -7.69 -20.36 -28.83
CA THR A 131 -8.83 -20.88 -29.59
C THR A 131 -8.75 -20.34 -31.02
N HIS A 132 -8.15 -21.15 -31.90
CA HIS A 132 -8.23 -20.98 -33.35
C HIS A 132 -9.70 -20.84 -33.77
N TYR A 133 -9.99 -19.84 -34.60
CA TYR A 133 -11.27 -19.64 -35.28
C TYR A 133 -11.71 -20.93 -35.98
N ASP A 134 -12.82 -21.51 -35.52
CA ASP A 134 -13.72 -22.28 -36.37
C ASP A 134 -15.10 -21.61 -36.33
N ASP A 135 -15.72 -21.56 -37.51
CA ASP A 135 -16.88 -20.77 -37.88
C ASP A 135 -18.12 -20.93 -36.96
N ILE A 136 -18.69 -19.75 -36.65
CA ILE A 136 -20.13 -19.43 -36.57
C ILE A 136 -20.99 -20.29 -35.62
N ALA A 137 -21.20 -19.74 -34.41
CA ALA A 137 -22.54 -19.57 -33.85
C ALA A 137 -22.56 -18.36 -32.90
N THR A 138 -23.19 -17.26 -33.32
CA THR A 138 -23.51 -16.11 -32.49
C THR A 138 -24.24 -16.57 -31.21
N PRO A 139 -23.69 -16.36 -30.00
CA PRO A 139 -24.48 -16.57 -28.80
C PRO A 139 -25.54 -15.45 -28.69
N PRO A 140 -26.74 -15.74 -28.15
CA PRO A 140 -27.78 -14.74 -28.04
C PRO A 140 -27.27 -13.60 -27.15
N SER A 141 -27.44 -12.37 -27.64
CA SER A 141 -27.23 -11.16 -26.87
C SER A 141 -27.99 -11.28 -25.55
N ILE A 142 -27.27 -11.37 -24.43
CA ILE A 142 -27.88 -11.22 -23.11
C ILE A 142 -28.33 -9.77 -23.02
N GLN A 143 -29.59 -9.55 -23.37
CA GLN A 143 -30.32 -8.32 -23.11
C GLN A 143 -30.23 -8.02 -21.62
N GLY A 144 -29.70 -6.83 -21.33
CA GLY A 144 -29.97 -6.05 -20.13
C GLY A 144 -29.95 -6.81 -18.82
N PHE A 145 -28.77 -6.92 -18.20
CA PHE A 145 -28.77 -6.83 -16.74
C PHE A 145 -29.38 -5.46 -16.39
N PRO A 146 -30.43 -5.39 -15.54
CA PRO A 146 -30.88 -4.10 -15.06
C PRO A 146 -29.68 -3.47 -14.35
N CYS A 147 -29.17 -2.39 -14.93
CA CYS A 147 -28.31 -1.48 -14.21
C CYS A 147 -29.16 -1.03 -13.04
N ILE A 148 -28.89 -1.57 -11.84
CA ILE A 148 -29.48 -1.02 -10.63
C ILE A 148 -28.91 0.38 -10.56
N ASP A 149 -29.74 1.33 -10.97
CA ASP A 149 -29.45 2.74 -10.83
C ASP A 149 -29.49 3.08 -9.33
N LEU A 150 -28.34 2.88 -8.68
CA LEU A 150 -28.09 3.26 -7.28
C LEU A 150 -28.04 4.79 -7.11
N SER A 151 -28.54 5.56 -8.07
CA SER A 151 -28.60 7.02 -8.08
C SER A 151 -29.58 7.62 -7.07
N SER A 152 -30.34 6.80 -6.32
CA SER A 152 -31.33 7.26 -5.34
C SER A 152 -30.93 7.11 -3.87
N THR A 153 -29.68 6.75 -3.57
CA THR A 153 -29.13 6.87 -2.21
C THR A 153 -27.92 7.80 -2.21
N ASN A 154 -27.97 8.84 -1.37
CA ASN A 154 -26.86 9.75 -1.01
C ASN A 154 -25.67 9.03 -0.32
N VAL A 155 -25.41 7.78 -0.66
CA VAL A 155 -24.55 6.85 0.07
C VAL A 155 -23.61 6.22 -0.96
N LEU A 156 -22.31 6.52 -0.83
CA LEU A 156 -21.16 5.97 -1.57
C LEU A 156 -20.68 6.74 -2.82
N THR A 157 -20.34 8.02 -2.67
CA THR A 157 -19.23 8.56 -3.47
C THR A 157 -17.97 7.74 -3.13
N PRO A 158 -17.31 7.08 -4.10
CA PRO A 158 -16.15 6.26 -3.77
C PRO A 158 -15.03 7.15 -3.22
N GLN A 159 -14.54 6.83 -2.01
CA GLN A 159 -13.36 7.46 -1.42
C GLN A 159 -12.16 7.09 -2.29
N ASN A 160 -11.75 8.01 -3.15
CA ASN A 160 -10.79 7.76 -4.22
C ASN A 160 -9.43 8.44 -4.00
N GLY A 161 -9.28 9.26 -2.96
CA GLY A 161 -8.10 10.10 -2.78
C GLY A 161 -8.05 10.81 -1.43
N PRO A 162 -7.52 12.04 -1.37
CA PRO A 162 -7.18 12.70 -0.12
C PRO A 162 -8.41 13.13 0.68
N SER A 163 -8.22 13.29 1.98
CA SER A 163 -9.15 14.07 2.81
C SER A 163 -9.26 15.50 2.29
N GLU A 164 -10.31 16.24 2.65
CA GLU A 164 -10.52 17.61 2.16
C GLU A 164 -9.32 18.52 2.46
N GLU A 165 -8.79 18.43 3.68
CA GLU A 165 -7.62 19.20 4.10
C GLU A 165 -6.36 18.82 3.30
N THR A 166 -6.10 17.52 3.15
CA THR A 166 -4.97 17.01 2.37
C THR A 166 -5.07 17.39 0.91
N GLY A 167 -6.27 17.33 0.32
CA GLY A 167 -6.51 17.74 -1.06
C GLY A 167 -6.27 19.23 -1.27
N ARG A 168 -6.63 20.07 -0.28
CA ARG A 168 -6.49 21.53 -0.37
C ARG A 168 -5.07 22.02 -0.08
N LEU A 169 -4.39 21.46 0.92
CA LEU A 169 -3.14 22.00 1.45
C LEU A 169 -1.92 21.15 1.08
N PHE A 170 -2.03 19.84 1.22
CA PHE A 170 -0.88 18.94 1.08
C PHE A 170 -0.63 18.51 -0.36
N LEU A 171 -1.68 18.18 -1.12
CA LEU A 171 -1.58 17.75 -2.51
C LEU A 171 -0.89 18.79 -3.41
N PRO A 172 -1.23 20.10 -3.39
CA PRO A 172 -0.54 21.09 -4.22
C PRO A 172 0.95 21.25 -3.84
N LEU A 173 1.27 21.11 -2.55
CA LEU A 173 2.65 21.16 -2.08
C LEU A 173 3.46 19.96 -2.60
N VAL A 174 2.90 18.75 -2.51
CA VAL A 174 3.55 17.55 -3.07
C VAL A 174 3.69 17.70 -4.58
N ALA A 175 2.63 18.08 -5.30
CA ALA A 175 2.67 18.24 -6.76
C ALA A 175 3.73 19.25 -7.24
N SER A 176 3.89 20.37 -6.53
CA SER A 176 4.87 21.41 -6.89
C SER A 176 6.32 21.07 -6.54
N THR A 177 6.55 20.21 -5.54
CA THR A 177 7.91 19.89 -5.06
C THR A 177 8.42 18.53 -5.49
N TYR A 178 7.54 17.62 -5.91
CA TYR A 178 7.89 16.22 -6.20
C TYR A 178 8.93 16.07 -7.31
N ASN A 179 8.80 16.79 -8.44
CA ASN A 179 9.73 16.65 -9.56
C ASN A 179 11.18 16.98 -9.17
N ARG A 180 11.37 18.02 -8.34
CA ARG A 180 12.69 18.38 -7.80
C ARG A 180 13.20 17.30 -6.84
N ALA A 181 12.32 16.77 -5.99
CA ALA A 181 12.67 15.68 -5.06
C ALA A 181 13.08 14.40 -5.81
N LEU A 182 12.34 14.03 -6.86
CA LEU A 182 12.66 12.88 -7.70
C LEU A 182 14.00 13.06 -8.42
N GLY A 183 14.28 14.26 -8.96
CA GLY A 183 15.58 14.56 -9.58
C GLY A 183 16.75 14.36 -8.61
N ARG A 184 16.60 14.82 -7.36
CA ARG A 184 17.59 14.64 -6.30
C ARG A 184 17.75 13.18 -5.88
N LEU A 185 16.65 12.43 -5.83
CA LEU A 185 16.68 10.98 -5.60
C LEU A 185 17.46 10.26 -6.72
N SER A 186 17.25 10.65 -7.98
CA SER A 186 18.01 10.14 -9.12
C SER A 186 19.51 10.46 -9.03
N GLU A 187 19.89 11.69 -8.70
CA GLU A 187 21.29 12.08 -8.51
C GLU A 187 21.96 11.29 -7.37
N ARG A 188 21.23 11.04 -6.26
CA ARG A 188 21.70 10.17 -5.18
C ARG A 188 21.86 8.72 -5.63
N ALA A 189 20.90 8.19 -6.40
CA ALA A 189 20.96 6.84 -6.92
C ALA A 189 22.19 6.65 -7.84
N ASP A 190 22.46 7.62 -8.71
CA ASP A 190 23.65 7.62 -9.58
C ASP A 190 24.95 7.68 -8.79
N SER A 191 24.99 8.51 -7.74
CA SER A 191 26.15 8.65 -6.84
C SER A 191 26.43 7.35 -6.06
N ILE A 192 25.37 6.71 -5.53
CA ILE A 192 25.46 5.41 -4.85
C ILE A 192 25.90 4.34 -5.85
N SER A 193 25.35 4.33 -7.07
CA SER A 193 25.75 3.40 -8.12
C SER A 193 27.23 3.53 -8.47
N ALA A 194 27.75 4.76 -8.58
CA ALA A 194 29.17 5.01 -8.82
C ALA A 194 30.06 4.64 -7.63
N HIS A 195 29.56 4.73 -6.40
CA HIS A 195 30.27 4.30 -5.19
C HIS A 195 30.33 2.77 -5.07
N VAL A 196 29.18 2.11 -5.18
CA VAL A 196 29.06 0.64 -5.15
C VAL A 196 29.82 0.02 -6.31
N GLY A 197 29.75 0.57 -7.52
CA GLY A 197 30.53 0.08 -8.66
C GLY A 197 32.06 0.12 -8.46
N ARG A 198 32.56 0.95 -7.53
CA ARG A 198 33.99 1.02 -7.18
C ARG A 198 34.40 0.07 -6.05
N ILE A 199 33.46 -0.33 -5.20
CA ILE A 199 33.71 -1.07 -3.94
C ILE A 199 33.20 -2.51 -3.99
N ALA A 200 32.18 -2.77 -4.81
CA ALA A 200 31.44 -4.02 -4.84
C ALA A 200 32.40 -5.21 -5.02
N SER A 201 32.56 -5.95 -3.93
CA SER A 201 33.37 -7.16 -3.85
C SER A 201 32.52 -8.42 -4.06
N PHE A 202 31.18 -8.28 -4.05
CA PHE A 202 30.22 -9.38 -4.12
C PHE A 202 29.12 -9.13 -5.18
N ASN A 203 28.65 -10.21 -5.80
CA ASN A 203 27.61 -10.17 -6.84
C ASN A 203 26.20 -9.83 -6.32
N SER A 204 25.95 -9.96 -5.01
CA SER A 204 24.66 -9.65 -4.37
C SER A 204 24.37 -8.16 -4.38
N ASP A 205 25.34 -7.33 -4.02
CA ASP A 205 25.15 -5.89 -3.80
C ASP A 205 24.87 -5.18 -5.13
N LEU A 206 25.47 -5.67 -6.22
CA LEU A 206 25.20 -5.21 -7.58
C LEU A 206 23.80 -5.59 -8.07
N ARG A 207 23.28 -6.75 -7.66
CA ARG A 207 21.92 -7.19 -8.00
C ARG A 207 20.89 -6.32 -7.28
N ASP A 208 21.07 -6.10 -5.99
CA ASP A 208 20.13 -5.32 -5.19
C ASP A 208 20.12 -3.85 -5.63
N LEU A 209 21.28 -3.32 -6.03
CA LEU A 209 21.39 -1.99 -6.63
C LEU A 209 20.66 -1.90 -7.97
N ASP A 210 20.88 -2.86 -8.90
CA ASP A 210 20.17 -2.92 -10.18
C ASP A 210 18.64 -2.97 -9.98
N VAL A 211 18.19 -3.72 -8.98
CA VAL A 211 16.79 -3.80 -8.57
C VAL A 211 16.26 -2.43 -8.09
N CYS A 212 17.03 -1.68 -7.29
CA CYS A 212 16.67 -0.32 -6.89
C CYS A 212 16.61 0.64 -8.10
N MET A 213 17.59 0.56 -9.00
CA MET A 213 17.64 1.39 -10.21
C MET A 213 16.47 1.12 -11.16
N LYS A 214 16.01 -0.14 -11.26
CA LYS A 214 14.79 -0.51 -12.00
C LYS A 214 13.50 -0.03 -11.34
N THR A 215 13.51 0.16 -10.02
CA THR A 215 12.33 0.58 -9.26
C THR A 215 12.11 2.10 -9.34
N LEU A 216 13.18 2.89 -9.39
CA LEU A 216 13.12 4.34 -9.48
C LEU A 216 12.24 4.88 -10.64
N PRO A 217 12.35 4.42 -11.90
CA PRO A 217 11.48 4.89 -12.98
C PRO A 217 10.01 4.48 -12.79
N ILE A 218 9.75 3.37 -12.09
CA ILE A 218 8.38 2.94 -11.75
C ILE A 218 7.74 3.93 -10.78
N LEU A 219 8.50 4.36 -9.77
CA LEU A 219 8.08 5.41 -8.85
C LEU A 219 7.79 6.72 -9.60
N GLY A 220 8.69 7.14 -10.50
CA GLY A 220 8.51 8.37 -11.29
C GLY A 220 7.25 8.33 -12.18
N LYS A 221 6.99 7.20 -12.85
CA LYS A 221 5.76 6.97 -13.64
C LYS A 221 4.52 7.02 -12.76
N CYS A 222 4.54 6.32 -11.61
CA CYS A 222 3.44 6.31 -10.65
C CYS A 222 3.10 7.73 -10.17
N ALA A 223 4.10 8.50 -9.75
CA ALA A 223 3.93 9.85 -9.27
C ALA A 223 3.43 10.81 -10.36
N SER A 224 3.99 10.70 -11.57
CA SER A 224 3.53 11.50 -12.71
C SER A 224 2.05 11.24 -12.98
N ALA A 225 1.63 9.97 -12.99
CA ALA A 225 0.22 9.61 -13.18
C ALA A 225 -0.68 10.06 -12.02
N ALA A 226 -0.16 10.11 -10.78
CA ALA A 226 -0.90 10.51 -9.59
C ALA A 226 -1.06 12.03 -9.45
N LEU A 227 -0.04 12.79 -9.85
CA LEU A 227 0.06 14.24 -9.62
C LEU A 227 -0.31 15.07 -10.87
N THR A 228 -0.33 14.47 -12.06
CA THR A 228 -0.81 15.15 -13.27
C THR A 228 -2.33 15.26 -13.19
N GLN A 229 -2.82 16.47 -12.96
CA GLN A 229 -4.23 16.82 -12.88
C GLN A 229 -4.89 16.52 -14.23
N LYS A 230 -5.56 15.36 -14.39
CA LYS A 230 -6.43 15.14 -15.54
C LYS A 230 -7.73 15.92 -15.27
N GLU A 231 -7.75 17.20 -15.65
CA GLU A 231 -8.93 18.08 -15.61
C GLU A 231 -10.10 17.59 -16.49
N ASN A 232 -9.98 16.45 -17.16
CA ASN A 232 -11.12 15.88 -17.85
C ASN A 232 -11.97 15.06 -16.87
N LEU A 233 -12.98 15.73 -16.30
CA LEU A 233 -14.30 15.11 -16.12
C LEU A 233 -14.78 14.61 -17.50
N GLU A 234 -14.22 13.51 -17.99
CA GLU A 234 -14.70 12.85 -19.19
C GLU A 234 -16.11 12.36 -18.90
N SER A 235 -17.05 12.78 -19.74
CA SER A 235 -18.47 12.42 -19.62
C SER A 235 -18.62 10.88 -19.55
N PRO A 236 -19.73 10.36 -19.00
CA PRO A 236 -19.99 8.93 -18.88
C PRO A 236 -19.96 8.13 -20.21
N LYS A 237 -19.79 8.81 -21.36
CA LYS A 237 -19.85 8.22 -22.70
C LYS A 237 -18.55 7.55 -23.17
N ASP A 238 -17.40 7.83 -22.56
CA ASP A 238 -16.11 7.19 -22.94
C ASP A 238 -15.86 5.83 -22.28
N LEU A 239 -16.84 5.28 -21.56
CA LEU A 239 -16.76 3.95 -20.95
C LEU A 239 -16.84 2.79 -21.96
N GLN A 240 -16.98 3.06 -23.26
CA GLN A 240 -17.22 2.03 -24.27
C GLN A 240 -15.98 1.50 -25.00
N HIS A 241 -14.78 2.05 -24.82
CA HIS A 241 -13.62 1.55 -25.57
C HIS A 241 -12.83 0.43 -24.88
N GLU A 242 -12.79 -0.69 -25.61
CA GLU A 242 -12.03 -1.92 -25.43
C GLU A 242 -12.33 -2.71 -24.15
N THR A 243 -13.55 -3.25 -24.10
CA THR A 243 -13.80 -4.44 -23.27
C THR A 243 -13.02 -5.60 -23.90
N PRO A 244 -12.08 -6.27 -23.20
CA PRO A 244 -11.61 -7.57 -23.65
C PRO A 244 -12.85 -8.45 -23.80
N LEU A 245 -13.12 -8.98 -25.00
CA LEU A 245 -14.16 -9.97 -25.15
C LEU A 245 -13.74 -11.17 -24.31
N PHE A 246 -14.34 -11.29 -23.12
CA PHE A 246 -14.37 -12.56 -22.42
C PHE A 246 -15.36 -13.41 -23.22
N ASP A 247 -14.82 -14.23 -24.11
CA ASP A 247 -15.63 -15.19 -24.86
C ASP A 247 -16.31 -16.16 -23.88
N GLY A 248 -17.44 -16.73 -24.28
CA GLY A 248 -18.31 -17.56 -23.43
C GLY A 248 -17.65 -18.82 -22.84
N SER A 249 -16.38 -19.08 -23.16
CA SER A 249 -15.53 -20.16 -22.62
C SER A 249 -14.67 -19.74 -21.42
N SER A 250 -14.73 -18.47 -21.00
CA SER A 250 -13.99 -17.94 -19.85
C SER A 250 -14.38 -18.66 -18.56
N LYS A 251 -13.39 -19.27 -17.89
CA LYS A 251 -13.54 -19.91 -16.57
C LYS A 251 -13.80 -18.92 -15.42
N VAL A 252 -13.85 -17.62 -15.75
CA VAL A 252 -14.16 -16.50 -14.86
C VAL A 252 -15.40 -15.79 -15.39
N SER A 253 -16.35 -15.49 -14.52
CA SER A 253 -17.52 -14.69 -14.88
C SER A 253 -17.06 -13.33 -15.44
N PRO A 254 -17.57 -12.89 -16.61
CA PRO A 254 -17.10 -11.66 -17.26
C PRO A 254 -17.16 -10.41 -16.37
N TRP A 255 -18.12 -10.34 -15.46
CA TRP A 255 -18.24 -9.21 -14.51
C TRP A 255 -17.13 -9.24 -13.44
N VAL A 256 -16.75 -10.43 -12.93
CA VAL A 256 -15.63 -10.60 -11.98
C VAL A 256 -14.33 -10.24 -12.67
N GLY A 257 -14.12 -10.75 -13.89
CA GLY A 257 -12.96 -10.41 -14.71
C GLY A 257 -12.82 -8.90 -14.92
N LYS A 258 -13.90 -8.21 -15.33
CA LYS A 258 -13.92 -6.76 -15.49
C LYS A 258 -13.65 -6.01 -14.19
N TYR A 259 -14.28 -6.43 -13.08
CA TYR A 259 -14.08 -5.83 -11.77
C TYR A 259 -12.62 -5.95 -11.33
N MET A 260 -12.05 -7.15 -11.43
CA MET A 260 -10.68 -7.41 -11.03
C MET A 260 -9.68 -6.66 -11.91
N ILE A 261 -9.84 -6.64 -13.24
CA ILE A 261 -9.00 -5.83 -14.13
C ILE A 261 -9.01 -4.35 -13.71
N SER A 262 -10.16 -3.85 -13.27
CA SER A 262 -10.27 -2.47 -12.78
C SER A 262 -9.62 -2.24 -11.41
N VAL A 263 -9.62 -3.25 -10.51
CA VAL A 263 -9.15 -3.12 -9.13
C VAL A 263 -7.65 -3.44 -9.00
N THR A 264 -7.14 -4.36 -9.81
CA THR A 264 -5.71 -4.74 -9.84
C THR A 264 -4.87 -3.75 -10.65
N SER A 265 -5.46 -2.68 -11.21
CA SER A 265 -4.79 -1.73 -12.09
C SER A 265 -4.20 -2.36 -13.36
N MET A 266 -4.74 -3.48 -13.84
CA MET A 266 -4.36 -4.06 -15.15
C MET A 266 -4.73 -3.15 -16.33
N LYS A 267 -5.71 -2.26 -16.14
CA LYS A 267 -5.97 -1.11 -17.02
C LYS A 267 -5.54 0.17 -16.33
N ALA A 268 -5.27 1.22 -17.12
CA ALA A 268 -4.88 2.54 -16.65
C ALA A 268 -5.76 2.98 -15.45
N PRO A 269 -5.18 3.14 -14.25
CA PRO A 269 -5.95 3.41 -13.04
C PRO A 269 -6.59 4.80 -13.12
N LYS A 270 -7.93 4.86 -13.00
CA LYS A 270 -8.69 6.12 -13.01
C LYS A 270 -8.81 6.79 -11.62
N ALA A 271 -8.49 6.07 -10.55
CA ALA A 271 -8.61 6.56 -9.17
C ALA A 271 -7.23 6.73 -8.54
N LEU A 272 -7.00 7.86 -7.86
CA LEU A 272 -5.71 8.20 -7.25
C LEU A 272 -5.15 7.06 -6.38
N ARG A 273 -6.00 6.45 -5.54
CA ARG A 273 -5.63 5.26 -4.74
C ARG A 273 -5.05 4.11 -5.56
N ARG A 274 -5.59 3.85 -6.75
CA ARG A 274 -5.17 2.75 -7.62
C ARG A 274 -3.88 3.08 -8.34
N THR A 275 -3.68 4.36 -8.67
CA THR A 275 -2.43 4.86 -9.26
C THR A 275 -1.30 4.75 -8.26
N ILE A 276 -1.48 5.29 -7.05
CA ILE A 276 -0.44 5.27 -6.01
C ILE A 276 -0.12 3.83 -5.59
N MET A 277 -1.13 2.99 -5.39
CA MET A 277 -0.92 1.58 -5.04
C MET A 277 -0.39 0.72 -6.21
N SER A 278 -0.42 1.21 -7.46
CA SER A 278 0.15 0.46 -8.59
C SER A 278 1.67 0.31 -8.47
N PHE A 279 2.35 1.19 -7.72
CA PHE A 279 3.76 1.04 -7.41
C PHE A 279 4.08 -0.33 -6.79
N LEU A 280 3.29 -0.79 -5.80
CA LEU A 280 3.48 -2.11 -5.20
C LEU A 280 3.27 -3.25 -6.20
N ASN A 281 2.45 -3.02 -7.23
CA ASN A 281 2.12 -4.01 -8.25
C ASN A 281 3.15 -4.02 -9.40
N GLU A 282 3.80 -2.90 -9.67
CA GLU A 282 4.80 -2.76 -10.74
C GLU A 282 6.23 -3.00 -10.23
N ALA A 283 6.52 -2.70 -8.96
CA ALA A 283 7.86 -2.88 -8.38
C ALA A 283 8.35 -4.35 -8.46
N PRO A 284 9.65 -4.58 -8.65
CA PRO A 284 10.26 -5.92 -8.56
C PRO A 284 9.99 -6.56 -7.19
N SER A 285 9.77 -7.87 -7.16
CA SER A 285 9.54 -8.58 -5.89
C SER A 285 10.79 -8.59 -5.02
N GLU A 286 11.96 -8.62 -5.65
CA GLU A 286 13.27 -8.49 -5.03
C GLU A 286 13.41 -7.16 -4.28
N TYR A 287 12.90 -6.06 -4.86
CA TYR A 287 12.90 -4.76 -4.19
C TYR A 287 12.05 -4.79 -2.93
N LEU A 288 10.84 -5.34 -3.00
CA LEU A 288 9.96 -5.45 -1.84
C LEU A 288 10.53 -6.36 -0.75
N ASN A 289 11.30 -7.40 -1.12
CA ASN A 289 11.99 -8.24 -0.16
C ASN A 289 13.11 -7.49 0.58
N ILE A 290 13.82 -6.57 -0.09
CA ILE A 290 14.80 -5.67 0.56
C ILE A 290 14.09 -4.76 1.55
N ILE A 291 12.97 -4.15 1.18
CA ILE A 291 12.20 -3.29 2.10
C ILE A 291 11.69 -4.09 3.30
N GLN A 292 11.15 -5.29 3.07
CA GLN A 292 10.64 -6.15 4.13
C GLN A 292 11.75 -6.56 5.10
N SER A 293 12.94 -6.93 4.59
CA SER A 293 14.05 -7.32 5.46
C SER A 293 14.55 -6.19 6.36
N ILE A 294 14.50 -4.94 5.88
CA ILE A 294 14.85 -3.75 6.66
C ILE A 294 13.78 -3.44 7.71
N LEU A 295 12.49 -3.54 7.34
CA LEU A 295 11.38 -3.24 8.24
C LEU A 295 11.18 -4.31 9.33
N ASP A 296 11.63 -5.54 9.09
CA ASP A 296 11.61 -6.64 10.06
C ASP A 296 12.81 -6.63 11.03
N LEU A 297 13.74 -5.67 10.90
CA LEU A 297 14.88 -5.59 11.80
C LEU A 297 14.42 -5.37 13.25
N PRO A 298 14.90 -6.19 14.21
CA PRO A 298 14.52 -6.03 15.60
C PRO A 298 15.07 -4.71 16.16
N ILE A 299 14.17 -3.78 16.45
CA ILE A 299 14.46 -2.58 17.23
C ILE A 299 14.77 -3.05 18.66
N THR A 300 16.04 -3.19 19.00
CA THR A 300 16.45 -3.61 20.34
C THR A 300 16.39 -2.38 21.25
N GLU A 301 15.35 -2.29 22.08
CA GLU A 301 15.36 -1.40 23.24
C GLU A 301 16.36 -1.98 24.25
N THR A 302 17.55 -1.40 24.33
CA THR A 302 18.49 -1.71 25.42
C THR A 302 17.85 -1.27 26.73
N SER A 303 17.45 -2.24 27.55
CA SER A 303 16.93 -2.00 28.90
C SER A 303 17.93 -1.14 29.69
N PRO A 304 17.49 -0.11 30.45
CA PRO A 304 18.43 0.63 31.28
C PRO A 304 18.99 -0.33 32.32
N ALA A 305 20.30 -0.50 32.31
CA ALA A 305 21.01 -1.10 33.41
C ALA A 305 20.60 -0.34 34.69
N GLU A 306 20.16 -1.09 35.71
CA GLU A 306 20.12 -0.62 37.09
C GLU A 306 21.53 -0.12 37.42
N ASN A 307 21.74 1.20 37.40
CA ASN A 307 22.59 2.00 38.28
C ASN A 307 22.64 3.44 37.77
N GLY A 308 22.11 4.35 38.60
CA GLY A 308 21.83 5.74 38.25
C GLY A 308 23.05 6.55 37.78
N ILE A 309 22.84 7.39 36.76
CA ILE A 309 22.92 8.86 36.76
C ILE A 309 22.46 9.34 35.36
N VAL A 310 21.74 10.46 35.36
CA VAL A 310 21.06 11.21 34.30
C VAL A 310 21.76 11.35 32.91
N ARG A 311 20.93 11.43 31.85
CA ARG A 311 21.14 11.85 30.43
C ARG A 311 21.69 10.79 29.46
N ASP A 312 20.83 10.17 28.66
CA ASP A 312 20.35 10.58 27.33
C ASP A 312 19.32 9.54 26.87
N SER A 313 18.47 9.90 25.91
CA SER A 313 17.40 9.09 25.34
C SER A 313 17.80 7.61 25.09
N PRO A 314 16.89 6.63 25.23
CA PRO A 314 17.21 5.22 24.95
C PRO A 314 17.80 5.09 23.54
N LYS A 315 19.07 4.72 23.47
CA LYS A 315 19.81 4.55 22.23
C LYS A 315 19.39 3.20 21.65
N ILE A 316 18.37 3.23 20.81
CA ILE A 316 17.99 2.08 20.00
C ILE A 316 19.17 1.81 19.06
N GLU A 317 19.89 0.71 19.28
CA GLU A 317 20.94 0.26 18.37
C GLU A 317 20.28 -0.44 17.19
N ILE A 318 20.02 0.32 16.13
CA ILE A 318 19.57 -0.23 14.85
C ILE A 318 20.83 -0.59 14.04
N PRO A 319 20.90 -1.79 13.43
CA PRO A 319 22.01 -2.15 12.56
C PRO A 319 22.27 -1.08 11.48
N PRO A 320 23.54 -0.78 11.16
CA PRO A 320 23.85 0.13 10.06
C PRO A 320 23.40 -0.48 8.74
N LEU A 321 22.67 0.32 7.95
CA LEU A 321 22.22 -0.07 6.62
C LEU A 321 23.33 0.16 5.60
N ASP A 322 23.43 -0.73 4.62
CA ASP A 322 24.32 -0.52 3.47
C ASP A 322 23.78 0.57 2.53
N ALA A 323 24.63 1.01 1.59
CA ALA A 323 24.28 2.08 0.65
C ALA A 323 23.07 1.72 -0.25
N THR A 324 22.90 0.45 -0.60
CA THR A 324 21.81 -0.04 -1.45
C THR A 324 20.50 -0.10 -0.66
N GLN A 325 20.54 -0.57 0.57
CA GLN A 325 19.41 -0.58 1.51
C GLN A 325 18.93 0.85 1.81
N LEU A 326 19.85 1.80 1.96
CA LEU A 326 19.51 3.21 2.13
C LEU A 326 18.82 3.79 0.90
N LEU A 327 19.31 3.48 -0.31
CA LEU A 327 18.63 3.87 -1.55
C LEU A 327 17.24 3.24 -1.65
N ALA A 328 17.11 1.96 -1.28
CA ALA A 328 15.82 1.28 -1.30
C ALA A 328 14.81 1.98 -0.38
N MET A 329 15.22 2.30 0.84
CA MET A 329 14.39 3.03 1.82
C MET A 329 14.09 4.46 1.39
N ASP A 330 15.00 5.15 0.70
CA ASP A 330 14.76 6.48 0.15
C ASP A 330 13.69 6.47 -0.96
N ILE A 331 13.77 5.50 -1.89
CA ILE A 331 12.72 5.27 -2.90
C ILE A 331 11.38 4.97 -2.22
N PHE A 332 11.39 4.11 -1.20
CA PHE A 332 10.19 3.72 -0.45
C PHE A 332 9.57 4.92 0.28
N ALA A 333 10.39 5.76 0.92
CA ALA A 333 9.95 6.97 1.60
C ALA A 333 9.27 7.96 0.64
N HIS A 334 9.79 8.12 -0.58
CA HIS A 334 9.15 8.95 -1.60
C HIS A 334 7.78 8.43 -2.02
N TRP A 335 7.63 7.11 -2.11
CA TRP A 335 6.32 6.49 -2.35
C TRP A 335 5.36 6.70 -1.17
N LEU A 336 5.83 6.56 0.07
CA LEU A 336 5.00 6.79 1.26
C LEU A 336 4.44 8.21 1.34
N VAL A 337 5.17 9.22 0.84
CA VAL A 337 4.61 10.58 0.71
C VAL A 337 3.40 10.60 -0.22
N LEU A 338 3.40 9.83 -1.32
CA LEU A 338 2.22 9.69 -2.15
C LEU A 338 1.10 8.98 -1.37
N VAL A 339 1.41 7.92 -0.62
CA VAL A 339 0.41 7.22 0.22
C VAL A 339 -0.26 8.16 1.23
N MET A 340 0.43 9.18 1.73
CA MET A 340 -0.17 10.21 2.61
C MET A 340 -1.28 11.05 1.93
N LEU A 341 -1.39 11.01 0.59
CA LEU A 341 -2.48 11.59 -0.19
C LEU A 341 -3.74 10.70 -0.21
N LEU A 342 -3.72 9.55 0.45
CA LEU A 342 -4.82 8.58 0.50
C LEU A 342 -5.49 8.51 1.88
N ASP A 343 -5.22 9.48 2.75
CA ASP A 343 -5.76 9.56 4.11
C ASP A 343 -7.29 9.68 4.16
N GLY A 344 -7.92 10.18 3.09
CA GLY A 344 -9.38 10.20 2.94
C GLY A 344 -10.02 8.82 2.70
N VAL A 345 -9.22 7.78 2.47
CA VAL A 345 -9.68 6.40 2.26
C VAL A 345 -9.65 5.66 3.59
N TRP A 346 -10.80 5.35 4.19
CA TRP A 346 -10.88 4.84 5.58
C TRP A 346 -10.05 3.58 5.87
N TRP A 347 -9.84 2.73 4.86
CA TRP A 347 -9.07 1.48 4.98
C TRP A 347 -7.57 1.66 4.66
N ILE A 348 -7.14 2.86 4.28
CA ILE A 348 -5.73 3.26 4.16
C ILE A 348 -5.38 4.24 5.28
N GLY A 349 -6.18 5.29 5.46
CA GLY A 349 -6.05 6.26 6.54
C GLY A 349 -4.64 6.80 6.68
N ASP A 350 -4.14 6.83 7.91
CA ASP A 350 -2.86 7.42 8.27
C ASP A 350 -1.65 6.50 8.04
N ILE A 351 -1.82 5.36 7.32
CA ILE A 351 -0.72 4.42 7.04
C ILE A 351 0.49 5.14 6.45
N GLY A 352 0.30 5.99 5.43
CA GLY A 352 1.40 6.68 4.78
C GLY A 352 2.21 7.55 5.73
N GLN A 353 1.54 8.30 6.61
CA GLN A 353 2.18 9.16 7.59
C GLN A 353 2.87 8.34 8.69
N TRP A 354 2.21 7.31 9.19
CA TRP A 354 2.76 6.45 10.24
C TRP A 354 4.02 5.73 9.77
N GLU A 355 3.96 5.04 8.64
CA GLU A 355 5.09 4.29 8.08
C GLU A 355 6.24 5.22 7.75
N LEU A 356 5.96 6.40 7.17
CA LEU A 356 7.00 7.38 6.88
C LEU A 356 7.67 7.88 8.17
N GLY A 357 6.93 8.03 9.26
CA GLY A 357 7.50 8.36 10.57
C GLY A 357 8.51 7.32 11.06
N GLN A 358 8.22 6.03 10.86
CA GLN A 358 9.13 4.93 11.19
C GLN A 358 10.39 4.97 10.30
N VAL A 359 10.21 5.15 8.99
CA VAL A 359 11.33 5.28 8.05
C VAL A 359 12.18 6.50 8.36
N VAL A 360 11.59 7.65 8.69
CA VAL A 360 12.32 8.86 9.08
C VAL A 360 13.11 8.64 10.37
N SER A 361 12.52 7.95 11.36
CA SER A 361 13.23 7.60 12.59
C SER A 361 14.43 6.71 12.31
N LEU A 362 14.27 5.70 11.44
CA LEU A 362 15.33 4.80 11.02
C LEU A 362 16.44 5.54 10.27
N MET A 363 16.10 6.34 9.25
CA MET A 363 17.07 7.03 8.40
C MET A 363 17.91 8.05 9.18
N LYS A 364 17.35 8.65 10.24
CA LYS A 364 18.09 9.56 11.13
C LYS A 364 19.22 8.89 11.89
N THR A 365 19.15 7.58 12.17
CA THR A 365 20.21 6.85 12.89
C THR A 365 21.35 6.43 11.96
N GLN A 366 21.22 6.61 10.65
CA GLN A 366 22.16 6.09 9.66
C GLN A 366 23.20 7.15 9.31
N GLU A 367 24.44 6.99 9.79
CA GLU A 367 25.53 7.95 9.55
C GLU A 367 25.87 8.12 8.06
N PHE A 368 25.83 7.02 7.29
CA PHE A 368 26.08 7.06 5.85
C PHE A 368 25.03 7.89 5.10
N PHE A 369 23.78 7.91 5.57
CA PHE A 369 22.73 8.73 4.97
C PHE A 369 23.08 10.22 5.08
N HIS A 370 23.59 10.66 6.24
CA HIS A 370 24.02 12.05 6.45
C HIS A 370 25.26 12.40 5.63
N GLN A 371 26.17 11.46 5.37
CA GLN A 371 27.36 11.69 4.54
C GLN A 371 27.03 11.87 3.06
N VAL A 372 25.98 11.19 2.57
CA VAL A 372 25.53 11.29 1.16
C VAL A 372 24.65 12.53 0.95
N MET A 373 24.06 13.06 2.02
CA MET A 373 23.31 14.31 1.97
C MET A 373 24.24 15.53 2.05
N ASP A 374 23.98 16.54 1.21
CA ASP A 374 24.63 17.84 1.36
C ASP A 374 24.17 18.50 2.67
N ASP A 375 25.11 19.02 3.47
CA ASP A 375 24.90 19.60 4.82
C ASP A 375 23.83 20.71 4.87
N LYS A 376 23.44 21.26 3.72
CA LYS A 376 22.48 22.36 3.59
C LYS A 376 21.08 21.91 3.14
N GLU A 377 20.90 20.64 2.79
CA GLU A 377 19.67 20.19 2.16
C GLU A 377 18.79 19.36 3.10
N THR A 378 17.53 19.76 3.26
CA THR A 378 16.55 18.96 4.00
C THR A 378 16.00 17.83 3.13
N TRP A 379 16.02 16.60 3.66
CA TRP A 379 15.51 15.41 2.98
C TRP A 379 14.00 15.53 2.76
N TRP A 380 13.58 15.53 1.49
CA TRP A 380 12.21 15.86 1.11
C TRP A 380 11.12 14.99 1.78
N PRO A 381 11.23 13.66 1.84
CA PRO A 381 10.27 12.83 2.58
C PRO A 381 10.13 13.25 4.05
N GLN A 382 11.23 13.56 4.73
CA GLN A 382 11.16 14.08 6.11
C GLN A 382 10.46 15.44 6.17
N SER A 383 10.74 16.36 5.25
CA SER A 383 10.04 17.65 5.20
C SER A 383 8.53 17.47 5.01
N MET A 384 8.11 16.58 4.10
CA MET A 384 6.69 16.29 3.87
C MET A 384 6.02 15.62 5.07
N TYR A 385 6.74 14.74 5.77
CA TYR A 385 6.29 14.17 7.04
C TYR A 385 6.02 15.25 8.10
N MET A 386 6.96 16.19 8.27
CA MET A 386 6.81 17.29 9.22
C MET A 386 5.63 18.20 8.87
N VAL A 387 5.49 18.57 7.60
CA VAL A 387 4.34 19.37 7.13
C VAL A 387 3.02 18.65 7.44
N LYS A 388 2.93 17.34 7.18
CA LYS A 388 1.71 16.59 7.47
C LYS A 388 1.40 16.53 8.96
N LEU A 389 2.41 16.42 9.83
CA LEU A 389 2.22 16.51 11.28
C LEU A 389 1.67 17.87 11.72
N GLU A 390 2.16 18.97 11.12
CA GLU A 390 1.65 20.32 11.39
C GLU A 390 0.21 20.52 10.91
N LEU A 391 -0.16 19.93 9.77
CA LEU A 391 -1.55 19.94 9.30
C LEU A 391 -2.46 19.14 10.23
N GLY A 392 -2.07 17.92 10.61
CA GLY A 392 -2.87 17.04 11.47
C GLY A 392 -3.01 17.48 12.93
N THR A 393 -2.28 18.51 13.37
CA THR A 393 -2.36 19.08 14.73
C THR A 393 -3.30 20.28 14.85
N SER A 394 -3.97 20.68 13.76
CA SER A 394 -4.88 21.84 13.73
C SER A 394 -6.36 21.46 13.90
N ILE A 395 -6.74 20.81 15.01
CA ILE A 395 -8.16 20.74 15.48
C ILE A 395 -8.22 20.81 17.00
#